data_AF-A0A8J8FP58-F1
#
_entry.id   AF-A0A8J8FP58-F1
#
_cell.length_a   1.000
_cell.length_b   1.000
_cell.length_c   1.000
_cell.angle_alpha   90.00
_cell.angle_beta   90.00
_cell.angle_gamma   90.00
#
_symmetry.space_group_name_H-M   'P 1'
#
loop_
_entity.id
_entity.type
_entity.pdbx_description
1 polymer ?
#
loop_
_entity_poly.entity_id
_entity_poly.type
_entity_poly.pdbx_seq_one_letter_code
_entity_poly.pdbx_strand_id
1 'polypeptide(L)'
;MRNRFYLLATISLILASGLTWLWFPAVWLLAVVVCIVMLGIYDITQQKHTILRNYPVGGHGRWIMEWLRPMMYQYFIESETDGVPVNRMFRSVVYQRAKGALD
;
A
#
# COMPACT_ATOMS: atom_id res chain seq x y z
N MET A 1 18.25 -5.38 -8.46
CA MET A 1 16.96 -5.63 -7.77
C MET A 1 16.17 -6.76 -8.43
N ARG A 2 15.98 -6.77 -9.76
CA ARG A 2 15.32 -7.89 -10.48
C ARG A 2 15.86 -9.29 -10.14
N ASN A 3 17.18 -9.49 -10.10
CA ASN A 3 17.77 -10.78 -9.73
C ASN A 3 17.48 -11.17 -8.27
N ARG A 4 17.40 -10.18 -7.37
CA ARG A 4 17.01 -10.42 -5.96
C ARG A 4 15.54 -10.82 -5.87
N PHE A 5 14.67 -10.23 -6.70
CA PHE A 5 13.28 -10.64 -6.79
C PHE A 5 13.16 -12.11 -7.24
N TYR A 6 13.86 -12.53 -8.30
CA TYR A 6 13.82 -13.92 -8.74
C TYR A 6 14.31 -14.89 -7.67
N LEU A 7 15.38 -14.54 -6.94
CA LEU A 7 15.89 -15.34 -5.83
C LEU A 7 14.87 -15.44 -4.68
N LEU A 8 14.26 -14.33 -4.29
CA LEU A 8 13.25 -14.34 -3.22
C LEU A 8 11.98 -15.10 -3.65
N ALA A 9 11.56 -14.96 -4.91
CA ALA A 9 10.42 -15.67 -5.47
C ALA A 9 10.65 -17.18 -5.54
N THR A 10 11.86 -17.63 -5.90
CA THR A 10 12.18 -19.07 -5.94
C THR A 10 12.24 -19.65 -4.53
N ILE A 11 12.87 -18.94 -3.58
CA ILE A 11 12.90 -19.37 -2.18
C ILE A 11 11.50 -19.44 -1.59
N SER A 12 10.65 -18.43 -1.80
CA SER A 12 9.29 -18.41 -1.24
C SER A 12 8.42 -19.52 -1.83
N LEU A 13 8.55 -19.84 -3.11
CA LEU A 13 7.86 -20.96 -3.74
C LEU A 13 8.33 -22.32 -3.18
N ILE A 14 9.64 -22.50 -3.02
CA ILE A 14 10.19 -23.75 -2.44
C ILE A 14 9.70 -23.91 -1.00
N LEU A 15 9.78 -22.87 -0.17
CA LEU A 15 9.31 -22.92 1.21
C LEU A 15 7.81 -23.18 1.31
N ALA A 16 6.99 -22.50 0.50
CA ALA A 16 5.55 -22.72 0.47
C ALA A 16 5.21 -24.15 0.04
N SER A 17 5.89 -24.69 -0.98
CA SER A 17 5.69 -26.07 -1.43
C SER A 17 6.13 -27.11 -0.39
N GLY A 18 7.27 -26.91 0.27
CA GLY A 18 7.72 -27.76 1.38
C GLY A 18 6.73 -27.75 2.54
N LEU A 19 6.14 -26.60 2.84
CA LEU A 19 5.12 -26.46 3.88
C LEU A 19 3.81 -27.18 3.52
N THR A 20 3.38 -27.15 2.24
CA THR A 20 2.21 -27.92 1.79
C THR A 20 2.38 -29.42 1.97
N TRP A 21 3.61 -29.92 1.85
CA TRP A 21 3.92 -31.33 2.03
C TRP A 21 3.82 -31.77 3.51
N LEU A 22 4.21 -30.89 4.43
CA LEU A 22 4.11 -31.12 5.88
C LEU A 22 2.68 -30.89 6.40
N TRP A 23 1.97 -29.91 5.85
CA TRP A 23 0.67 -29.49 6.32
C TRP A 23 -0.22 -29.03 5.16
N PHE A 24 -1.15 -29.90 4.76
CA PHE A 24 -2.00 -29.70 3.58
C PHE A 24 -2.77 -28.36 3.52
N PRO A 25 -3.30 -27.80 4.63
CA PRO A 25 -3.93 -26.47 4.62
C PRO A 25 -3.03 -25.33 4.12
N ALA A 26 -1.70 -25.50 4.10
CA ALA A 26 -0.77 -24.51 3.56
C ALA A 26 -0.91 -24.30 2.04
N VAL A 27 -1.74 -25.08 1.33
CA VAL A 27 -2.03 -24.88 -0.10
C VAL A 27 -2.60 -23.48 -0.36
N TRP A 28 -3.35 -22.91 0.57
CA TRP A 28 -3.82 -21.52 0.48
C TRP A 28 -2.68 -20.51 0.48
N LEU A 29 -1.64 -20.74 1.29
CA LEU A 29 -0.45 -19.90 1.31
C LEU A 29 0.31 -20.02 -0.01
N LEU A 30 0.47 -21.24 -0.54
CA LEU A 30 1.08 -21.47 -1.84
C LEU A 30 0.33 -20.72 -2.95
N ALA A 31 -1.00 -20.76 -2.96
CA ALA A 31 -1.82 -20.03 -3.92
C ALA A 31 -1.55 -18.51 -3.87
N VAL A 32 -1.47 -17.93 -2.67
CA VAL A 32 -1.15 -16.50 -2.50
C VAL A 32 0.26 -16.18 -3.01
N VAL A 33 1.26 -17.00 -2.66
CA VAL A 33 2.64 -16.82 -3.11
C VAL A 33 2.73 -16.87 -4.64
N VAL A 34 2.08 -17.84 -5.27
CA VAL A 34 2.03 -17.98 -6.73
C VAL A 34 1.42 -16.73 -7.38
N CYS A 35 0.30 -16.22 -6.86
CA CYS A 35 -0.32 -15.00 -7.37
C CYS A 35 0.63 -13.79 -7.29
N ILE A 36 1.35 -13.62 -6.18
CA ILE A 36 2.32 -12.53 -6.02
C ILE A 36 3.49 -12.68 -7.00
N VAL A 37 3.99 -13.90 -7.20
CA VAL A 37 5.07 -14.16 -8.16
C VAL A 37 4.61 -13.86 -9.59
N MET A 38 3.40 -14.28 -9.98
CA MET A 38 2.83 -13.95 -11.28
C MET A 38 2.70 -12.44 -11.49
N LEU A 39 2.23 -11.71 -10.47
CA LEU A 39 2.14 -10.25 -10.50
C LEU A 39 3.52 -9.61 -10.70
N GLY A 40 4.53 -10.08 -9.96
CA GLY A 40 5.89 -9.58 -10.12
C GLY A 40 6.51 -9.91 -11.48
N ILE A 41 6.19 -11.06 -12.09
CA ILE A 41 6.60 -11.37 -13.48
C ILE A 41 5.93 -10.41 -14.46
N TYR A 42 4.64 -10.14 -14.29
CA TYR A 42 3.92 -9.14 -15.08
C TYR A 42 4.55 -7.74 -14.96
N ASP A 43 4.90 -7.32 -13.75
CA ASP A 43 5.56 -6.03 -13.48
C ASP A 43 6.93 -5.90 -14.18
N ILE A 44 7.69 -7.00 -14.31
CA ILE A 44 9.00 -7.02 -14.98
C ILE A 44 8.86 -7.01 -16.50
N THR A 45 7.82 -7.66 -17.03
CA THR A 45 7.63 -7.84 -18.48
C THR A 45 6.99 -6.62 -19.14
N GLN A 46 6.14 -5.87 -18.42
CA GLN A 46 5.56 -4.64 -18.94
C GLN A 46 6.63 -3.56 -19.23
N GLN A 47 6.39 -2.74 -20.26
CA GLN A 47 7.32 -1.69 -20.71
C GLN A 47 6.87 -0.26 -20.37
N LYS A 48 5.70 -0.08 -19.78
CA LYS A 48 5.07 1.23 -19.53
C LYS A 48 5.60 1.93 -18.28
N HIS A 49 5.89 1.19 -17.22
CA HIS A 49 6.26 1.71 -15.90
C HIS A 49 7.66 1.25 -15.49
N THR A 50 8.66 2.11 -15.68
CA THR A 50 10.06 1.82 -15.36
C THR A 50 10.28 1.46 -13.88
N ILE A 51 9.51 2.05 -12.96
CA ILE A 51 9.63 1.79 -11.53
C ILE A 51 9.24 0.34 -11.21
N LEU A 52 8.09 -0.13 -11.69
CA LEU A 52 7.64 -1.52 -11.48
C LEU A 52 8.58 -2.54 -12.08
N ARG A 53 9.17 -2.22 -13.24
CA ARG A 53 10.13 -3.11 -13.90
C ARG A 53 11.41 -3.30 -13.07
N ASN A 54 11.83 -2.27 -12.32
CA ASN A 54 13.01 -2.33 -11.45
C ASN A 54 12.68 -2.84 -10.04
N TYR A 55 11.46 -2.61 -9.56
CA TYR A 55 10.95 -2.98 -8.24
C TYR A 55 9.59 -3.70 -8.36
N PRO A 56 9.58 -4.94 -8.85
CA PRO A 56 8.35 -5.73 -8.98
C PRO A 56 7.67 -5.93 -7.64
N VAL A 57 6.33 -5.90 -7.62
CA VAL A 57 5.47 -5.94 -6.44
C VAL A 57 5.64 -4.71 -5.53
N GLY A 58 6.85 -4.43 -5.05
CA GLY A 58 7.13 -3.33 -4.13
C GLY A 58 6.90 -1.94 -4.72
N GLY A 59 7.07 -1.78 -6.04
CA GLY A 59 6.81 -0.52 -6.73
C GLY A 59 5.35 -0.06 -6.62
N HIS A 60 4.40 -0.98 -6.40
CA HIS A 60 2.99 -0.64 -6.17
C HIS A 60 2.79 0.21 -4.92
N GLY A 61 3.66 0.03 -3.91
CA GLY A 61 3.64 0.81 -2.68
C GLY A 61 3.78 2.31 -2.91
N ARG A 62 4.45 2.74 -4.00
CA ARG A 62 4.56 4.16 -4.36
C ARG A 62 3.18 4.79 -4.54
N TRP A 63 2.30 4.17 -5.33
CA TRP A 63 0.97 4.72 -5.59
C TRP A 63 0.07 4.65 -4.38
N ILE A 64 0.21 3.60 -3.56
CA ILE A 64 -0.50 3.50 -2.28
C ILE A 64 -0.11 4.68 -1.37
N MET A 65 1.19 4.97 -1.25
CA MET A 65 1.67 6.09 -0.44
C MET A 65 1.28 7.45 -1.04
N GLU A 66 1.29 7.58 -2.36
CA GLU A 66 0.85 8.79 -3.07
C GLU A 66 -0.64 9.08 -2.82
N TRP A 67 -1.47 8.04 -2.79
CA TRP A 67 -2.89 8.13 -2.44
C TRP A 67 -3.11 8.39 -0.93
N LEU A 68 -2.29 7.79 -0.07
CA LEU A 68 -2.38 7.95 1.38
C LEU A 68 -1.89 9.34 1.85
N ARG A 69 -0.96 9.95 1.09
CA ARG A 69 -0.33 11.25 1.39
C ARG A 69 -1.34 12.35 1.81
N PRO A 70 -2.38 12.68 1.03
CA PRO A 70 -3.32 13.75 1.40
C PRO A 70 -4.06 13.47 2.71
N MET A 71 -4.51 12.22 2.93
CA MET A 71 -5.19 11.86 4.17
C MET A 71 -4.27 11.99 5.37
N MET A 72 -3.06 11.43 5.27
CA MET A 72 -2.08 11.53 6.37
C MET A 72 -1.77 12.99 6.68
N TYR A 73 -1.55 13.80 5.66
CA TYR A 73 -1.28 15.22 5.84
C TYR A 73 -2.43 15.93 6.56
N GLN A 74 -3.66 15.78 6.07
CA GLN A 74 -4.82 16.49 6.60
C GLN A 74 -5.17 16.12 8.06
N TYR A 75 -4.97 14.86 8.47
CA TYR A 75 -5.40 14.40 9.80
C TYR A 75 -4.30 14.41 10.85
N PHE A 76 -3.03 14.21 10.47
CA PHE A 76 -1.93 14.08 11.42
C PHE A 76 -0.97 15.26 11.42
N ILE A 77 -0.83 15.98 10.29
CA ILE A 77 0.18 17.04 10.15
C ILE A 77 -0.46 18.43 10.07
N GLU A 78 -1.55 18.58 9.33
CA GLU A 78 -2.20 19.86 9.11
C GLU A 78 -2.73 20.43 10.42
N SER A 79 -2.29 21.64 10.75
CA SER A 79 -2.70 22.32 11.97
C SER A 79 -4.12 22.87 11.85
N GLU A 80 -4.71 23.25 12.99
CA GLU A 80 -6.06 23.81 13.02
C GLU A 80 -6.19 25.13 12.24
N THR A 81 -5.08 25.84 11.99
CA THR A 81 -5.03 27.18 11.37
C THR A 81 -4.56 27.19 9.92
N ASP A 82 -3.79 26.20 9.48
CA ASP A 82 -3.06 26.26 8.20
C ASP A 82 -3.89 25.82 6.98
N GLY A 83 -4.99 25.11 7.18
CA GLY A 83 -5.81 24.59 6.08
C GLY A 83 -6.44 25.68 5.21
N VAL A 84 -6.27 25.58 3.89
CA VAL A 84 -6.84 26.50 2.89
C VAL A 84 -7.95 25.85 2.05
N PRO A 85 -8.96 26.61 1.59
CA PRO A 85 -9.23 28.03 1.87
C PRO A 85 -9.90 28.27 3.23
N VAL A 86 -10.41 27.23 3.90
CA VAL A 86 -11.04 27.31 5.22
C VAL A 86 -10.38 26.29 6.14
N ASN A 87 -9.76 26.78 7.21
CA ASN A 87 -9.04 25.94 8.17
C ASN A 87 -10.00 25.17 9.11
N ARG A 88 -9.45 24.18 9.84
CA ARG A 88 -10.25 23.28 10.67
C ARG A 88 -10.89 24.02 11.86
N MET A 89 -10.21 25.04 12.40
CA MET A 89 -10.74 25.93 13.44
C MET A 89 -12.01 26.68 12.98
N PHE A 90 -12.01 27.26 11.77
CA PHE A 90 -13.21 27.92 11.25
C PHE A 90 -14.38 26.95 11.07
N ARG A 91 -14.11 25.73 10.59
CA ARG A 91 -15.14 24.69 10.44
C ARG A 91 -15.69 24.28 11.80
N SER A 92 -14.85 24.13 12.83
CA SER A 92 -15.29 23.75 14.17
C SER A 92 -16.18 24.82 14.80
N VAL A 93 -15.85 26.11 14.64
CA VAL A 93 -16.70 27.23 15.10
C VAL A 93 -18.07 27.22 14.42
N VAL A 94 -18.13 26.98 13.10
CA VAL A 94 -19.41 26.87 12.37
C VAL A 94 -20.23 25.69 12.91
N TYR A 95 -19.60 24.54 13.15
CA TYR A 95 -20.28 23.36 13.72
C TYR A 95 -20.79 23.60 15.15
N GLN A 96 -20.04 24.31 16.00
CA GLN A 96 -20.49 24.67 17.35
C GLN A 96 -21.72 25.57 17.29
N ARG A 97 -21.67 26.63 16.47
CA ARG A 97 -22.81 27.55 16.28
C ARG A 97 -24.03 26.85 15.72
N ALA A 98 -23.86 25.98 14.74
CA ALA A 98 -24.96 25.20 14.15
C ALA A 98 -25.63 24.26 15.16
N LYS A 99 -24.90 23.79 16.17
CA LYS A 99 -25.43 22.94 17.26
C LYS A 99 -26.06 23.75 18.40
N GLY A 100 -26.04 25.09 18.35
CA GLY A 100 -26.52 25.94 19.44
C GLY A 100 -25.66 25.86 20.71
N ALA A 101 -24.46 25.29 20.62
CA ALA A 101 -23.48 25.31 21.70
C ALA A 101 -22.82 26.69 21.71
N LEU A 102 -23.45 27.63 22.42
CA LEU A 102 -22.94 28.95 22.73
C LEU A 102 -22.38 28.90 24.16
N ASP A 103 -21.06 28.78 24.28
CA ASP A 103 -20.32 29.30 25.43
C ASP A 103 -19.55 30.55 24.96
#